data_AF-A0A3B8QGI7-F1
#
_entry.id   AF-A0A3B8QGI7-F1
#
_cell.length_a   1.000
_cell.length_b   1.000
_cell.length_c   1.000
_cell.angle_alpha   90.00
_cell.angle_beta   90.00
_cell.angle_gamma   90.00
#
_symmetry.space_group_name_H-M   'P 1'
#
loop_
_entity.id
_entity.type
_entity.pdbx_description
1 polymer ?
#
loop_
_entity_poly.entity_id
_entity_poly.type
_entity_poly.pdbx_seq_one_letter_code
_entity_poly.pdbx_strand_id
1 'polypeptide(L)'
;MFEHAIHRVRNWSHEEYGQNLSAFMDEQPALFGFLLNLSEEFEDDEHEQLVRSALLLREGFRLAAIAVKPISNLVIEDVTRGVVEAFEALEANDTMNVDTVTEASRSPFVFAEVRNFLHQELRKGLPAEQLQRHNLMLLIDILIGCFEEALDIPEGPKAS
;
A
#
# COMPACT_ATOMS: atom_id res chain seq x y z
N MET A 1 5.07 -8.35 14.06
CA MET A 1 5.51 -8.84 12.72
C MET A 1 5.57 -7.68 11.74
N PHE A 2 4.47 -6.96 11.49
CA PHE A 2 4.47 -5.76 10.63
C PHE A 2 5.33 -4.60 11.18
N GLU A 3 5.29 -4.36 12.50
CA GLU A 3 6.18 -3.40 13.18
C GLU A 3 7.68 -3.67 12.95
N HIS A 4 8.08 -4.96 12.82
CA HIS A 4 9.46 -5.31 12.50
C HIS A 4 9.80 -4.98 11.04
N ALA A 5 8.84 -5.12 10.11
CA ALA A 5 8.99 -4.68 8.73
C ALA A 5 9.20 -3.16 8.68
N ILE A 6 8.38 -2.40 9.41
CA ILE A 6 8.51 -0.94 9.54
C ILE A 6 9.92 -0.56 10.02
N HIS A 7 10.35 -1.14 11.15
CA HIS A 7 11.68 -0.86 11.69
C HIS A 7 12.79 -1.20 10.69
N ARG A 8 12.65 -2.30 9.95
CA ARG A 8 13.67 -2.72 8.98
C ARG A 8 13.74 -1.79 7.78
N VAL A 9 12.61 -1.46 7.16
CA VAL A 9 12.55 -0.54 6.00
C VAL A 9 13.09 0.84 6.33
N ARG A 10 12.76 1.37 7.53
CA ARG A 10 13.28 2.65 8.01
C ARG A 10 14.80 2.70 8.12
N ASN A 11 15.39 1.58 8.51
CA ASN A 11 16.82 1.47 8.78
C ASN A 11 17.60 0.89 7.59
N TRP A 12 16.97 0.70 6.42
CA TRP A 12 17.71 0.32 5.22
C TRP A 12 18.73 1.40 4.88
N SER A 13 19.97 0.98 4.69
CA SER A 13 20.97 1.79 4.03
C SER A 13 20.54 2.11 2.58
N HIS A 14 21.18 3.11 1.97
CA HIS A 14 20.90 3.47 0.57
C HIS A 14 21.15 2.28 -0.38
N GLU A 15 22.19 1.48 -0.09
CA GLU A 15 22.51 0.27 -0.86
C GLU A 15 21.41 -0.79 -0.71
N GLU A 16 20.98 -1.09 0.51
CA GLU A 16 19.90 -2.04 0.76
C GLU A 16 18.58 -1.59 0.15
N TYR A 17 18.25 -0.30 0.24
CA TYR A 17 17.08 0.27 -0.41
C TYR A 17 17.14 0.07 -1.93
N GLY A 18 18.28 0.40 -2.55
CA GLY A 18 18.48 0.20 -3.99
C GLY A 18 18.33 -1.26 -4.42
N GLN A 19 18.91 -2.20 -3.66
CA GLN A 19 18.78 -3.64 -3.91
C GLN A 19 17.33 -4.12 -3.77
N ASN A 20 16.62 -3.70 -2.72
CA ASN A 20 15.22 -4.07 -2.52
C ASN A 20 14.30 -3.46 -3.57
N LEU A 21 14.57 -2.23 -3.99
CA LEU A 21 13.83 -1.57 -5.07
C LEU A 21 14.03 -2.29 -6.39
N SER A 22 15.27 -2.63 -6.77
CA SER A 22 15.54 -3.41 -7.99
C SER A 22 14.83 -4.77 -7.96
N ALA A 23 14.92 -5.49 -6.83
CA ALA A 23 14.20 -6.77 -6.68
C ALA A 23 12.68 -6.59 -6.80
N PHE A 24 12.12 -5.52 -6.24
CA PHE A 24 10.70 -5.21 -6.38
C PHE A 24 10.29 -4.91 -7.81
N MET A 25 11.11 -4.19 -8.58
CA MET A 25 10.86 -3.94 -10.01
C MET A 25 10.80 -5.24 -10.82
N ASP A 26 11.67 -6.20 -10.51
CA ASP A 26 11.71 -7.50 -11.17
C ASP A 26 10.54 -8.40 -10.76
N GLU A 27 10.19 -8.41 -9.47
CA GLU A 27 9.12 -9.26 -8.91
C GLU A 27 7.71 -8.72 -9.22
N GLN A 28 7.56 -7.39 -9.26
CA GLN A 28 6.26 -6.69 -9.33
C GLN A 28 6.23 -5.61 -10.42
N PRO A 29 6.54 -5.95 -11.70
CA PRO A 29 6.72 -4.96 -12.76
C PRO A 29 5.45 -4.15 -13.07
N ALA A 30 4.27 -4.78 -13.00
CA ALA A 30 3.00 -4.10 -13.24
C ALA A 30 2.67 -3.08 -12.13
N LEU A 31 2.84 -3.47 -10.86
CA LEU A 31 2.61 -2.57 -9.73
C LEU A 31 3.62 -1.42 -9.73
N PHE A 32 4.89 -1.69 -10.07
CA PHE A 32 5.88 -0.63 -10.19
C PHE A 32 5.55 0.33 -11.34
N GLY A 33 5.11 -0.18 -12.49
CA GLY A 33 4.63 0.65 -13.60
C GLY A 33 3.43 1.52 -13.23
N PHE A 34 2.49 0.98 -12.46
CA PHE A 34 1.37 1.73 -11.90
C PHE A 34 1.84 2.88 -10.99
N LEU A 35 2.77 2.60 -10.06
CA LEU A 35 3.36 3.63 -9.21
C LEU A 35 4.08 4.72 -10.01
N LEU A 36 4.81 4.38 -11.07
CA LEU A 36 5.45 5.37 -11.93
C LEU A 36 4.44 6.28 -12.64
N ASN A 37 3.32 5.72 -13.12
CA ASN A 37 2.30 6.53 -13.79
C ASN A 37 1.64 7.55 -12.84
N LEU A 38 1.59 7.25 -11.55
CA LEU A 38 1.05 8.14 -10.53
C LEU A 38 2.00 9.26 -10.12
N SER A 39 3.27 9.26 -10.55
CA SER A 39 4.24 10.28 -10.10
C SER A 39 3.82 11.71 -10.45
N GLU A 40 3.01 11.88 -11.49
CA GLU A 40 2.51 13.20 -11.89
C GLU A 40 1.43 13.77 -10.94
N GLU A 41 0.82 12.91 -10.11
CA GLU A 41 -0.28 13.26 -9.19
C GLU A 41 0.20 13.56 -7.75
N PHE A 42 1.48 13.30 -7.45
CA PHE A 42 2.05 13.41 -6.10
C PHE A 42 3.32 14.25 -6.08
N GLU A 43 3.60 14.94 -4.98
CA GLU A 43 4.92 15.55 -4.79
C GLU A 43 6.02 14.46 -4.75
N ASP A 44 7.26 14.78 -5.12
CA ASP A 44 8.38 13.82 -5.14
C ASP A 44 8.54 13.05 -3.82
N ASP A 45 8.37 13.73 -2.67
CA ASP A 45 8.46 13.13 -1.34
C ASP A 45 7.30 12.15 -1.08
N GLU A 46 6.09 12.50 -1.53
CA GLU A 46 4.89 11.65 -1.40
C GLU A 46 5.02 10.40 -2.28
N HIS A 47 5.47 10.57 -3.52
CA HIS A 47 5.73 9.48 -4.44
C HIS A 47 6.80 8.53 -3.90
N GLU A 48 7.90 9.06 -3.38
CA GLU A 48 8.95 8.25 -2.74
C GLU A 48 8.40 7.44 -1.57
N GLN A 49 7.56 8.06 -0.71
CA GLN A 49 6.98 7.35 0.42
C GLN A 49 5.90 6.33 0.01
N LEU A 50 5.21 6.52 -1.11
CA LEU A 50 4.32 5.51 -1.71
C LEU A 50 5.10 4.28 -2.19
N VAL A 51 6.23 4.49 -2.89
CA VAL A 51 7.12 3.39 -3.30
C VAL A 51 7.67 2.66 -2.07
N ARG A 52 8.12 3.39 -1.04
CA ARG A 52 8.56 2.80 0.24
C ARG A 52 7.45 2.03 0.95
N SER A 53 6.20 2.49 0.86
CA SER A 53 5.04 1.78 1.42
C SER A 53 4.78 0.46 0.71
N ALA A 54 4.92 0.41 -0.62
CA ALA A 54 4.84 -0.85 -1.37
C ALA A 54 5.96 -1.83 -0.97
N LEU A 55 7.19 -1.34 -0.79
CA LEU A 55 8.31 -2.14 -0.27
C LEU A 55 8.07 -2.63 1.16
N LEU A 56 7.45 -1.81 2.01
CA LEU A 56 7.05 -2.18 3.37
C LEU A 56 6.02 -3.30 3.38
N LEU A 57 4.98 -3.21 2.55
CA LEU A 57 3.97 -4.26 2.41
C LEU A 57 4.63 -5.58 1.97
N ARG A 58 5.46 -5.54 0.93
CA ARG A 58 6.26 -6.70 0.48
C ARG A 58 7.09 -7.29 1.62
N GLU A 59 7.81 -6.46 2.36
CA GLU A 59 8.67 -6.90 3.46
C GLU A 59 7.84 -7.52 4.61
N GLY A 60 6.65 -6.98 4.88
CA GLY A 60 5.69 -7.54 5.83
C GLY A 60 5.32 -8.98 5.50
N PHE A 61 4.92 -9.25 4.25
CA PHE A 61 4.60 -10.61 3.80
C PHE A 61 5.83 -11.52 3.77
N ARG A 62 6.99 -11.00 3.37
CA ARG A 62 8.25 -11.76 3.36
C ARG A 62 8.64 -12.21 4.77
N LEU A 63 8.53 -11.35 5.78
CA LEU A 63 8.80 -11.68 7.18
C LEU A 63 7.76 -12.64 7.76
N ALA A 64 6.54 -12.63 7.23
CA ALA A 64 5.49 -13.59 7.55
C ALA A 64 5.68 -14.96 6.86
N ALA A 65 6.69 -15.10 5.99
CA ALA A 65 6.89 -16.25 5.12
C ALA A 65 5.68 -16.56 4.22
N ILE A 66 4.94 -15.52 3.82
CA ILE A 66 3.81 -15.62 2.88
C ILE A 66 4.34 -15.21 1.50
N ALA A 67 4.16 -16.10 0.51
CA ALA A 67 4.54 -15.80 -0.86
C ALA A 67 3.51 -14.88 -1.52
N VAL A 68 4.00 -13.81 -2.15
CA VAL A 68 3.20 -12.90 -2.97
C VAL A 68 3.50 -13.22 -4.43
N LYS A 69 2.47 -13.55 -5.21
CA LYS A 69 2.59 -13.73 -6.65
C LYS A 69 2.82 -12.38 -7.35
N PRO A 70 3.32 -12.37 -8.60
CA PRO A 70 3.32 -11.15 -9.39
C PRO A 70 1.92 -10.57 -9.52
N ILE A 71 1.74 -9.33 -9.08
CA ILE A 71 0.51 -8.55 -9.19
C ILE A 71 0.31 -8.21 -10.67
N SER A 72 -0.88 -8.44 -11.19
CA SER A 72 -1.22 -8.18 -12.59
C SER A 72 -2.00 -6.86 -12.75
N ASN A 73 -2.02 -6.31 -13.96
CA ASN A 73 -2.84 -5.13 -14.26
C ASN A 73 -4.33 -5.35 -13.93
N LEU A 74 -4.84 -6.57 -14.15
CA LEU A 74 -6.22 -6.91 -13.80
C LEU A 74 -6.48 -6.78 -12.30
N VAL A 75 -5.56 -7.28 -11.46
CA VAL A 75 -5.66 -7.13 -10.00
C VAL A 75 -5.65 -5.65 -9.61
N ILE A 76 -4.76 -4.85 -10.21
CA ILE A 76 -4.67 -3.42 -9.93
C ILE A 76 -5.98 -2.73 -10.31
N GLU A 77 -6.53 -2.97 -11.50
CA GLU A 77 -7.79 -2.40 -11.97
C GLU A 77 -8.98 -2.78 -11.07
N ASP A 78 -9.10 -4.07 -10.72
CA ASP A 78 -10.20 -4.57 -9.90
C ASP A 78 -10.13 -4.04 -8.46
N VAL A 79 -8.95 -4.02 -7.86
CA VAL A 79 -8.74 -3.45 -6.52
C VAL A 79 -9.00 -1.94 -6.54
N THR A 80 -8.45 -1.22 -7.52
CA THR A 80 -8.63 0.23 -7.66
C THR A 80 -10.11 0.59 -7.70
N ARG A 81 -10.87 -0.10 -8.56
CA ARG A 81 -12.32 0.09 -8.66
C ARG A 81 -13.02 -0.15 -7.33
N GLY A 82 -12.74 -1.28 -6.67
CA GLY A 82 -13.37 -1.61 -5.40
C GLY A 82 -13.06 -0.61 -4.29
N VAL A 83 -11.83 -0.10 -4.22
CA VAL A 83 -11.43 0.92 -3.24
C VAL A 83 -12.10 2.26 -3.54
N VAL A 84 -12.10 2.72 -4.81
CA VAL A 84 -12.78 3.95 -5.22
C VAL A 84 -14.27 3.90 -4.87
N GLU A 85 -14.96 2.81 -5.22
CA GLU A 85 -16.39 2.63 -4.90
C GLU A 85 -16.66 2.66 -3.38
N ALA A 86 -15.79 2.04 -2.57
CA ALA A 86 -15.91 2.07 -1.12
C ALA A 86 -15.72 3.49 -0.55
N PHE A 87 -14.74 4.24 -1.07
CA PHE A 87 -14.47 5.61 -0.64
C PHE A 87 -15.59 6.57 -1.05
N GLU A 88 -16.09 6.49 -2.29
CA GLU A 88 -17.24 7.28 -2.76
C GLU A 88 -18.48 7.04 -1.90
N ALA A 89 -18.71 5.80 -1.46
CA ALA A 89 -19.81 5.48 -0.55
C ALA A 89 -19.65 6.13 0.84
N LEU A 90 -18.42 6.31 1.35
CA LEU A 90 -18.15 7.00 2.61
C LEU A 90 -18.35 8.51 2.49
N GLU A 91 -17.94 9.09 1.35
CA GLU A 91 -18.15 10.51 1.04
C GLU A 91 -19.63 10.85 0.93
N ALA A 92 -20.41 10.02 0.23
CA ALA A 92 -21.85 10.22 0.05
C ALA A 92 -22.63 10.27 1.38
N ASN A 93 -22.10 9.65 2.43
CA ASN A 93 -22.70 9.61 3.76
C ASN A 93 -22.24 10.74 4.69
N ASP A 94 -21.42 11.69 4.22
CA ASP A 94 -20.79 12.79 5.01
C ASP A 94 -20.05 12.27 6.26
N THR A 95 -19.61 11.00 6.20
CA THR A 95 -18.93 10.31 7.29
C THR A 95 -17.41 10.32 7.14
N MET A 96 -16.88 10.87 6.04
CA MET A 96 -15.47 10.71 5.69
C MET A 96 -14.54 11.44 6.67
N ASN A 97 -14.11 10.71 7.68
CA ASN A 97 -12.98 11.05 8.52
C ASN A 97 -11.95 9.91 8.49
N VAL A 98 -10.77 10.19 9.05
CA VAL A 98 -9.63 9.26 9.00
C VAL A 98 -9.94 7.92 9.68
N ASP A 99 -10.77 7.91 10.72
CA ASP A 99 -11.13 6.70 11.46
C ASP A 99 -12.11 5.85 10.65
N THR A 100 -13.14 6.45 10.04
CA THR A 100 -14.07 5.71 9.17
C THR A 100 -13.40 5.14 7.93
N VAL A 101 -12.43 5.86 7.34
CA VAL A 101 -11.64 5.35 6.21
C VAL A 101 -10.79 4.15 6.64
N THR A 102 -10.20 4.20 7.83
CA THR A 102 -9.42 3.09 8.36
C THR A 102 -10.28 1.86 8.61
N GLU A 103 -11.46 2.03 9.21
CA GLU A 103 -12.41 0.93 9.46
C GLU A 103 -12.97 0.31 8.18
N ALA A 104 -13.18 1.12 7.14
CA ALA A 104 -13.69 0.67 5.85
C ALA A 104 -12.62 0.06 4.93
N SER A 105 -11.33 0.30 5.22
CA SER A 105 -10.22 -0.26 4.45
C SER A 105 -10.23 -1.79 4.48
N ARG A 106 -9.66 -2.41 3.45
CA ARG A 106 -9.61 -3.88 3.32
C ARG A 106 -8.88 -4.54 4.51
N SER A 107 -7.90 -3.84 5.07
CA SER A 107 -7.07 -4.31 6.17
C SER A 107 -6.84 -3.20 7.20
N PRO A 108 -7.80 -2.94 8.12
CA PRO A 108 -7.77 -1.77 9.00
C PRO A 108 -6.49 -1.63 9.82
N PHE A 109 -5.94 -2.75 10.27
CA PHE A 109 -4.67 -2.77 11.01
C PHE A 109 -3.49 -2.35 10.11
N VAL A 110 -3.34 -2.97 8.93
CA VAL A 110 -2.23 -2.67 8.01
C VAL A 110 -2.36 -1.25 7.48
N PHE A 111 -3.57 -0.80 7.18
CA PHE A 111 -3.86 0.55 6.76
C PHE A 111 -3.41 1.58 7.80
N ALA A 112 -3.80 1.39 9.08
CA ALA A 112 -3.39 2.28 10.16
C ALA A 112 -1.87 2.33 10.30
N GLU A 113 -1.19 1.19 10.21
CA GLU A 113 0.27 1.09 10.31
C GLU A 113 0.99 1.78 9.14
N VAL A 114 0.55 1.58 7.90
CA VAL A 114 1.13 2.25 6.71
C VAL A 114 0.84 3.75 6.74
N ARG A 115 -0.36 4.17 7.14
CA ARG A 115 -0.68 5.58 7.35
C ARG A 115 0.23 6.22 8.40
N ASN A 116 0.45 5.55 9.52
CA ASN A 116 1.34 6.02 10.57
C ASN A 116 2.79 6.07 10.09
N PHE A 117 3.21 5.11 9.26
CA PHE A 117 4.50 5.14 8.59
C PHE A 117 4.63 6.40 7.72
N LEU A 118 3.70 6.65 6.79
CA LEU A 118 3.71 7.85 5.95
C LEU A 118 3.70 9.14 6.75
N HIS A 119 2.88 9.23 7.79
CA HIS A 119 2.82 10.42 8.64
C HIS A 119 4.17 10.75 9.28
N GLN A 120 4.99 9.74 9.58
CA GLN A 120 6.31 9.89 10.19
C GLN A 120 7.43 10.11 9.17
N GLU A 121 7.32 9.54 7.97
CA GLU A 121 8.37 9.63 6.93
C GLU A 121 8.22 10.85 6.02
N LEU A 122 6.99 11.33 5.78
CA LEU A 122 6.77 12.54 4.99
C LEU A 122 7.38 13.75 5.69
N ARG A 123 8.20 14.52 4.97
CA ARG A 123 8.96 15.65 5.54
C ARG A 123 8.06 16.72 6.15
N LYS A 124 6.88 16.91 5.57
CA LYS A 124 5.86 17.88 6.01
C LYS A 124 4.75 17.22 6.85
N GLY A 125 4.85 15.92 7.13
CA GLY A 125 3.72 15.11 7.60
C GLY A 125 2.67 14.87 6.51
N LEU A 126 1.48 14.42 6.91
CA LEU A 126 0.38 14.20 5.95
C LEU A 126 -0.08 15.53 5.32
N PRO A 127 -0.52 15.52 4.05
CA PRO A 127 -0.97 16.72 3.36
C PRO A 127 -2.09 17.44 4.12
N ALA A 128 -1.99 18.77 4.19
CA ALA A 128 -3.03 19.61 4.79
C ALA A 128 -4.26 19.74 3.88
N GLU A 129 -4.04 19.68 2.57
CA GLU A 129 -5.10 19.66 1.57
C GLU A 129 -5.89 18.34 1.67
N GLN A 130 -7.21 18.47 1.80
CA GLN A 130 -8.08 17.31 2.00
C GLN A 130 -8.06 16.35 0.82
N LEU A 131 -8.10 16.87 -0.42
CA LEU A 131 -8.08 16.06 -1.63
C LEU A 131 -6.77 15.27 -1.76
N GLN A 132 -5.62 15.93 -1.58
CA GLN A 132 -4.33 15.25 -1.66
C GLN A 132 -4.17 14.17 -0.58
N ARG A 133 -4.59 14.48 0.65
CA ARG A 133 -4.60 13.49 1.73
C ARG A 133 -5.53 12.32 1.42
N HIS A 134 -6.70 12.59 0.84
CA HIS A 134 -7.66 11.56 0.42
C HIS A 134 -7.04 10.65 -0.64
N ASN A 135 -6.45 11.22 -1.70
CA ASN A 135 -5.77 10.46 -2.75
C ASN A 135 -4.69 9.56 -2.17
N LEU A 136 -3.88 10.07 -1.22
CA LEU A 136 -2.87 9.27 -0.54
C LEU A 136 -3.48 8.09 0.23
N MET A 137 -4.59 8.30 0.95
CA MET A 137 -5.28 7.23 1.68
C MET A 137 -5.86 6.18 0.74
N LEU A 138 -6.47 6.62 -0.36
CA LEU A 138 -7.01 5.74 -1.39
C LEU A 138 -5.91 4.85 -1.97
N LEU A 139 -4.75 5.45 -2.31
CA LEU A 139 -3.63 4.70 -2.86
C LEU A 139 -3.03 3.69 -1.88
N ILE A 140 -2.98 3.99 -0.57
CA ILE A 140 -2.55 3.02 0.44
C ILE A 140 -3.46 1.79 0.44
N ASP A 141 -4.78 1.97 0.43
CA ASP A 141 -5.73 0.86 0.46
C ASP A 141 -5.68 0.05 -0.85
N ILE A 142 -5.42 0.71 -1.99
CA ILE A 142 -5.14 0.02 -3.26
C ILE A 142 -3.90 -0.86 -3.14
N LEU A 143 -2.78 -0.32 -2.64
CA LEU A 143 -1.54 -1.09 -2.49
C LEU A 143 -1.76 -2.30 -1.59
N ILE A 144 -2.42 -2.12 -0.44
CA ILE A 144 -2.77 -3.22 0.47
C ILE A 144 -3.59 -4.28 -0.26
N GLY A 145 -4.68 -3.87 -0.92
CA GLY A 145 -5.54 -4.80 -1.66
C GLY A 145 -4.79 -5.55 -2.77
N CYS A 146 -3.89 -4.89 -3.49
CA CYS A 146 -3.12 -5.53 -4.56
C CYS A 146 -2.21 -6.64 -4.01
N PHE A 147 -1.54 -6.40 -2.87
CA PHE A 147 -0.75 -7.44 -2.22
C PHE A 147 -1.62 -8.57 -1.66
N GLU A 148 -2.76 -8.25 -1.05
CA GLU A 148 -3.68 -9.25 -0.46
C GLU A 148 -4.31 -10.18 -1.50
N GLU A 149 -4.72 -9.66 -2.66
CA GLU A 149 -5.26 -10.46 -3.76
C GLU A 149 -4.19 -11.36 -4.42
N ALA A 150 -2.91 -10.98 -4.31
CA ALA A 150 -1.80 -11.71 -4.88
C ALA A 150 -1.18 -12.75 -3.95
N LEU A 151 -1.72 -12.95 -2.73
CA LEU A 151 -1.17 -13.93 -1.79
C LEU A 151 -1.35 -15.36 -2.29
N ASP A 152 -0.31 -16.16 -2.16
CA ASP A 152 -0.37 -17.61 -2.40
C ASP A 152 -0.77 -18.33 -1.11
N ILE A 153 -2.05 -18.21 -0.74
CA ILE A 153 -2.60 -18.93 0.39
C ILE A 153 -2.95 -20.35 -0.09
N PRO A 154 -2.42 -21.43 0.53
CA PRO A 154 -2.83 -22.78 0.20
C PRO A 154 -4.35 -22.88 0.40
N GLU A 155 -5.10 -23.33 -0.62
CA GLU A 155 -6.51 -23.69 -0.43
C GLU A 155 -6.57 -24.66 0.76
N GLY A 156 -7.26 -24.27 1.84
CA GLY A 156 -7.51 -25.16 2.97
C GLY A 156 -8.13 -26.47 2.47
N PRO A 157 -8.00 -27.58 3.23
CA PRO A 157 -8.45 -28.87 2.75
C PRO A 157 -9.92 -28.76 2.33
N LYS A 158 -10.21 -29.08 1.05
CA LYS A 158 -11.58 -29.23 0.56
C LYS A 158 -12.23 -30.28 1.45
N ALA A 159 -13.15 -29.86 2.30
CA ALA A 159 -13.97 -30.76 3.08
C ALA A 159 -14.62 -31.73 2.09
N SER A 160 -14.12 -32.96 2.09
CA SER A 160 -14.64 -34.09 1.32
C SER A 160 -15.72 -34.79 2.12
#